data_AF-A0A958AU22-F1
#
_entry.id   AF-A0A958AU22-F1
#
_cell.length_a   1.000
_cell.length_b   1.000
_cell.length_c   1.000
_cell.angle_alpha   90.00
_cell.angle_beta   90.00
_cell.angle_gamma   90.00
#
_symmetry.space_group_name_H-M   'P 1'
#
loop_
_entity.id
_entity.type
_entity.pdbx_description
1 polymer ?
#
loop_
_entity_poly.entity_id
_entity_poly.type
_entity_poly.pdbx_seq_one_letter_code
_entity_poly.pdbx_strand_id
1 'polypeptide(L)'
;MRLSKFGKKFTGSSGILQLMEDLGAAAKGEDMIMLGGGNPGQIPAVEAHFRQRMLNILENDDEFEKLTGRYSPPGGGIGFGRALATLLKDQFGWNIGPENIALTNG
;
A
#
# COMPACT_ATOMS: atom_id res chain seq x y z
N MET A 1 -8.63 -30.97 -6.11
CA MET A 1 -7.25 -30.80 -5.60
C MET A 1 -7.18 -31.22 -4.13
N ARG A 2 -6.12 -31.90 -3.69
CA ARG A 2 -5.89 -32.20 -2.26
C ARG A 2 -5.09 -31.06 -1.63
N LEU A 3 -5.73 -30.29 -0.76
CA LEU A 3 -5.10 -29.15 -0.09
C LEU A 3 -4.38 -29.54 1.21
N SER A 4 -3.31 -28.81 1.53
CA SER A 4 -2.64 -28.87 2.84
C SER A 4 -3.56 -28.36 3.96
N LYS A 5 -3.19 -28.56 5.24
CA LYS A 5 -3.93 -27.99 6.38
C LYS A 5 -4.01 -26.46 6.29
N PHE A 6 -2.91 -25.81 5.88
CA PHE A 6 -2.87 -24.37 5.66
C PHE A 6 -3.86 -23.97 4.55
N GLY A 7 -3.81 -24.62 3.39
CA GLY A 7 -4.75 -24.35 2.30
C GLY A 7 -6.20 -24.46 2.74
N LYS A 8 -6.56 -25.57 3.42
CA LYS A 8 -7.92 -25.76 3.95
C LYS A 8 -8.37 -24.66 4.91
N LYS A 9 -7.47 -24.10 5.72
CA LYS A 9 -7.79 -23.00 6.65
C LYS A 9 -8.17 -21.73 5.90
N PHE A 10 -7.40 -21.35 4.87
CA PHE A 10 -7.61 -20.11 4.13
C PHE A 10 -8.67 -20.22 3.03
N THR A 11 -8.98 -21.43 2.57
CA THR A 11 -10.08 -21.68 1.62
C THR A 11 -11.38 -22.09 2.30
N GLY A 12 -11.42 -22.11 3.63
CA GLY A 12 -12.63 -22.43 4.38
C GLY A 12 -13.61 -21.25 4.37
N SER A 13 -14.91 -21.56 4.36
CA SER A 13 -15.95 -20.53 4.51
C SER A 13 -15.87 -19.87 5.88
N SER A 14 -16.03 -18.54 5.91
CA SER A 14 -16.15 -17.76 7.14
C SER A 14 -17.12 -16.61 6.92
N GLY A 15 -17.72 -16.09 7.99
CA GLY A 15 -18.62 -14.93 7.89
C GLY A 15 -17.95 -13.69 7.30
N ILE A 16 -16.65 -13.48 7.60
CA ILE A 16 -15.87 -12.37 7.03
C ILE A 16 -15.69 -12.55 5.53
N LEU A 17 -15.43 -13.78 5.05
CA LEU A 17 -15.28 -14.04 3.62
C LEU A 17 -16.58 -13.76 2.87
N GLN A 18 -17.73 -14.21 3.41
CA GLN A 18 -19.04 -13.92 2.83
C GLN A 18 -19.33 -12.42 2.80
N LEU A 19 -19.03 -11.70 3.89
CA LEU A 19 -19.19 -10.24 3.93
C LEU A 19 -18.32 -9.53 2.88
N MET A 20 -17.08 -9.97 2.68
CA MET A 20 -16.20 -9.39 1.66
C MET A 20 -16.68 -9.70 0.24
N GLU A 21 -17.27 -10.87 0.01
CA GLU A 21 -17.94 -11.22 -1.26
C GLU A 21 -19.14 -10.30 -1.53
N ASP A 22 -19.98 -10.06 -0.51
CA ASP A 22 -21.14 -9.16 -0.60
C ASP A 22 -20.70 -7.72 -0.88
N LEU A 23 -19.70 -7.19 -0.14
CA LEU A 23 -19.15 -5.85 -0.37
C LEU A 23 -18.56 -5.72 -1.79
N GLY A 24 -17.87 -6.75 -2.28
CA GLY A 24 -17.28 -6.77 -3.62
C GLY A 24 -18.32 -6.84 -4.74
N ALA A 25 -19.44 -7.54 -4.52
CA ALA A 25 -20.56 -7.56 -5.43
C ALA A 25 -21.31 -6.22 -5.44
N ALA A 26 -21.56 -5.66 -4.25
CA ALA A 26 -22.26 -4.40 -4.05
C ALA A 26 -21.51 -3.21 -4.66
N ALA A 27 -20.17 -3.19 -4.59
CA ALA A 27 -19.33 -2.14 -5.17
C ALA A 27 -19.46 -1.99 -6.70
N LYS A 28 -20.07 -2.95 -7.40
CA LYS A 28 -20.31 -2.92 -8.85
C LYS A 28 -21.69 -2.39 -9.23
N GLY A 29 -22.60 -2.22 -8.26
CA GLY A 29 -23.96 -1.76 -8.51
C GLY A 29 -24.06 -0.23 -8.51
N GLU A 30 -24.77 0.33 -9.49
CA GLU A 30 -24.92 1.78 -9.64
C GLU A 30 -25.85 2.42 -8.58
N ASP A 31 -26.78 1.64 -8.00
CA ASP A 31 -27.77 2.12 -7.03
C ASP A 31 -27.40 1.86 -5.55
N MET A 32 -26.16 1.44 -5.28
CA MET A 32 -25.71 1.05 -3.95
C MET A 32 -25.21 2.26 -3.13
N ILE A 33 -25.75 2.47 -1.94
CA ILE A 33 -25.16 3.43 -0.98
C ILE A 33 -24.02 2.72 -0.22
N MET A 34 -22.79 2.87 -0.71
CA MET A 34 -21.64 2.14 -0.18
C MET A 34 -21.04 2.81 1.07
N LEU A 35 -21.52 2.38 2.25
CA LEU A 35 -21.00 2.83 3.57
C LEU A 35 -20.21 1.75 4.34
N GLY A 36 -20.01 0.56 3.73
CA GLY A 36 -19.32 -0.57 4.36
C GLY A 36 -17.85 -0.74 3.99
N GLY A 37 -17.33 0.09 3.07
CA GLY A 37 -15.95 0.00 2.59
C GLY A 37 -14.95 0.76 3.45
N GLY A 38 -13.65 0.51 3.23
CA GLY A 38 -12.53 1.20 3.88
C GLY A 38 -11.65 2.01 2.93
N ASN A 39 -12.09 2.24 1.69
CA ASN A 39 -11.33 3.04 0.73
C ASN A 39 -11.24 4.50 1.23
N PRO A 40 -10.06 5.13 1.16
CA PRO A 40 -9.92 6.52 1.56
C PRO A 40 -10.74 7.44 0.64
N GLY A 41 -11.13 8.60 1.17
CA GLY A 41 -11.83 9.62 0.38
C GLY A 41 -10.93 10.26 -0.68
N GLN A 42 -11.53 10.64 -1.80
CA GLN A 42 -10.85 11.39 -2.87
C GLN A 42 -10.79 12.87 -2.51
N ILE A 43 -9.59 13.35 -2.16
CA ILE A 43 -9.34 14.74 -1.77
C ILE A 43 -8.58 15.43 -2.92
N PRO A 44 -9.19 16.38 -3.67
CA PRO A 44 -8.60 16.94 -4.89
C PRO A 44 -7.18 17.51 -4.71
N ALA A 45 -6.91 18.18 -3.58
CA ALA A 45 -5.59 18.73 -3.29
C ALA A 45 -4.52 17.64 -3.12
N VAL A 46 -4.87 16.51 -2.49
CA VAL A 46 -3.96 15.37 -2.29
C VAL A 46 -3.70 14.67 -3.63
N GLU A 47 -4.75 14.47 -4.43
CA GLU A 47 -4.60 13.87 -5.77
C GLU A 47 -3.75 14.72 -6.70
N ALA A 48 -3.87 16.05 -6.64
CA ALA A 48 -3.03 16.96 -7.40
C ALA A 48 -1.55 16.80 -7.04
N HIS A 49 -1.22 16.67 -5.75
CA HIS A 49 0.15 16.40 -5.30
C HIS A 49 0.67 15.05 -5.80
N PHE A 50 -0.14 14.00 -5.76
CA PHE A 50 0.28 12.68 -6.27
C PHE A 50 0.46 12.66 -7.79
N ARG A 51 -0.38 13.36 -8.54
CA ARG A 51 -0.24 13.49 -10.00
C ARG A 51 1.04 14.22 -10.38
N GLN A 52 1.31 15.37 -9.75
CA GLN A 52 2.58 16.08 -9.95
C GLN A 52 3.77 15.20 -9.54
N ARG A 53 3.59 14.47 -8.42
CA ARG A 53 4.37 13.32 -7.96
C ARG A 53 4.96 12.50 -9.11
N MET A 54 4.01 11.87 -9.79
CA MET A 54 4.23 10.91 -10.86
C MET A 54 4.82 11.55 -12.10
N LEU A 55 4.39 12.76 -12.48
CA LEU A 55 4.99 13.49 -13.61
C LEU A 55 6.48 13.72 -13.39
N ASN A 56 6.88 14.13 -12.19
CA ASN A 56 8.29 14.32 -11.86
C ASN A 56 9.10 13.01 -11.92
N ILE A 57 8.48 11.86 -11.63
CA ILE A 57 9.13 10.54 -11.79
C ILE A 57 9.32 10.23 -13.28
N LEU A 58 8.30 10.50 -14.10
CA LEU A 58 8.31 10.22 -15.54
C LEU A 58 9.31 11.10 -16.30
N GLU A 59 9.56 12.32 -15.83
CA GLU A 59 10.55 13.24 -16.40
C GLU A 59 12.00 12.91 -15.98
N ASN A 60 12.18 11.94 -15.08
CA ASN A 60 13.47 11.52 -14.55
C ASN A 60 13.76 10.06 -14.95
N ASP A 61 14.47 9.89 -16.07
CA ASP A 61 15.19 8.66 -16.41
C ASP A 61 16.07 8.29 -15.19
N ASP A 62 16.13 7.08 -14.69
CA ASP A 62 16.63 6.65 -13.37
C ASP A 62 15.55 6.56 -12.30
N GLU A 63 14.76 7.58 -11.96
CA GLU A 63 13.65 7.39 -11.01
C GLU A 63 12.57 6.46 -11.59
N PHE A 64 12.22 6.64 -12.85
CA PHE A 64 11.25 5.77 -13.53
C PHE A 64 11.75 4.33 -13.65
N GLU A 65 12.99 4.13 -14.08
CA GLU A 65 13.63 2.82 -14.22
C GLU A 65 13.81 2.14 -12.87
N LYS A 66 14.13 2.90 -11.81
CA LYS A 66 14.16 2.38 -10.44
C LYS A 66 12.78 1.90 -10.00
N LEU A 67 11.73 2.69 -10.27
CA LEU A 67 10.36 2.36 -9.87
C LEU A 67 9.84 1.10 -10.58
N THR A 68 10.12 0.95 -11.87
CA THR A 68 9.48 -0.07 -12.72
C THR A 68 10.33 -1.31 -12.96
N GLY A 69 11.66 -1.17 -13.00
CA GLY A 69 12.57 -2.20 -13.48
C GLY A 69 13.54 -2.75 -12.44
N ARG A 70 13.56 -2.20 -11.21
CA ARG A 70 14.54 -2.58 -10.18
C ARG A 70 13.85 -3.02 -8.89
N TYR A 71 14.17 -4.22 -8.42
CA TYR A 71 13.71 -4.69 -7.11
C TYR A 71 14.35 -3.87 -5.99
N SER A 72 13.54 -3.54 -4.98
CA SER A 72 14.06 -3.10 -3.69
C SER A 72 14.76 -4.26 -2.97
N PRO A 73 15.74 -3.99 -2.10
CA PRO A 73 16.30 -5.02 -1.24
C PRO A 73 15.22 -5.57 -0.27
N PRO A 74 15.46 -6.71 0.40
CA PRO A 74 14.44 -7.36 1.23
C PRO A 74 13.84 -6.48 2.35
N GLY A 75 14.59 -5.48 2.85
CA GLY A 75 14.11 -4.51 3.84
C GLY A 75 13.34 -3.32 3.26
N GLY A 76 13.24 -3.20 1.93
CA GLY A 76 12.61 -2.07 1.24
C GLY A 76 13.59 -1.00 0.73
N GLY A 77 13.05 0.04 0.09
CA GLY A 77 13.84 1.11 -0.51
C GLY A 77 14.68 1.90 0.50
N ILE A 78 16.01 1.77 0.40
CA ILE A 78 16.99 2.37 1.34
C ILE A 78 16.82 3.89 1.44
N GLY A 79 16.60 4.57 0.30
CA GLY A 79 16.40 6.02 0.27
C GLY A 79 15.17 6.46 1.05
N PHE A 80 14.06 5.71 0.92
CA PHE A 80 12.83 6.00 1.66
C PHE A 80 12.98 5.72 3.15
N GLY A 81 13.62 4.60 3.52
CA GLY A 81 13.92 4.29 4.93
C GLY A 81 14.75 5.38 5.61
N ARG A 82 15.76 5.93 4.91
CA ARG A 82 16.54 7.06 5.41
C ARG A 82 15.72 8.34 5.57
N ALA A 83 14.89 8.67 4.57
CA ALA A 83 14.02 9.84 4.66
C ALA A 83 13.04 9.73 5.84
N LEU A 84 12.50 8.54 6.09
CA LEU A 84 11.60 8.28 7.20
C LEU A 84 12.31 8.36 8.56
N ALA A 85 13.53 7.81 8.69
CA ALA A 85 14.33 7.95 9.91
C ALA A 85 14.58 9.43 10.25
N THR A 86 14.96 10.24 9.24
CA THR A 86 15.13 11.69 9.40
C THR A 86 13.83 12.36 9.86
N LEU A 87 12.71 12.08 9.17
CA LEU A 87 11.40 12.65 9.55
C LEU A 87 11.03 12.33 11.00
N LEU A 88 11.17 11.07 11.42
CA LEU A 88 10.81 10.63 12.77
C LEU A 88 11.73 11.23 13.83
N LYS A 89 13.02 11.40 13.52
CA LYS A 89 13.95 12.12 14.37
C LYS A 89 13.58 13.60 14.50
N ASP A 90 13.23 14.26 13.41
CA ASP A 90 12.91 15.70 13.41
C ASP A 90 11.58 15.99 14.10
N GLN A 91 10.57 15.13 13.92
CA GLN A 91 9.24 15.33 14.50
C GLN A 91 9.15 14.89 15.97
N PHE A 92 9.87 13.82 16.34
CA PHE A 92 9.68 13.15 17.63
C PHE A 92 10.96 12.99 18.45
N GLY A 93 12.12 13.40 17.92
CA GLY A 93 13.41 13.28 18.61
C GLY A 93 13.95 11.85 18.69
N TRP A 94 13.42 10.92 17.91
CA TRP A 94 13.78 9.50 18.00
C TRP A 94 15.21 9.24 17.49
N ASN A 95 15.98 8.50 18.27
CA ASN A 95 17.32 8.07 17.89
C ASN A 95 17.25 6.75 17.10
N ILE A 96 16.76 6.83 15.87
CA ILE A 96 16.64 5.69 14.95
C ILE A 96 17.35 5.97 13.62
N GLY A 97 17.84 4.91 12.99
CA GLY A 97 18.43 4.91 11.66
C GLY A 97 17.62 4.09 10.65
N PRO A 98 18.02 4.08 9.38
CA PRO A 98 17.39 3.25 8.34
C PRO A 98 17.33 1.75 8.70
N GLU A 99 18.28 1.25 9.50
CA GLU A 99 18.34 -0.12 10.00
C GLU A 99 17.19 -0.50 10.94
N ASN A 100 16.47 0.49 11.47
CA ASN A 100 15.29 0.29 12.31
C ASN A 100 13.98 0.27 11.50
N ILE A 101 14.04 0.45 10.18
CA ILE A 101 12.87 0.60 9.31
C ILE A 101 12.85 -0.52 8.27
N ALA A 102 11.70 -1.17 8.14
CA ALA A 102 11.41 -2.13 7.08
C ALA A 102 10.12 -1.73 6.36
N LEU A 103 10.07 -1.96 5.04
CA LEU A 103 8.88 -1.72 4.22
C LEU A 103 8.19 -3.04 3.89
N THR A 104 6.86 -3.08 4.06
CA THR A 104 6.00 -4.23 3.79
C THR A 104 4.89 -3.87 2.82
N ASN A 105 4.22 -4.89 2.27
CA ASN A 105 3.15 -4.70 1.29
C ASN A 105 1.79 -4.44 1.95
N GLY A 106 1.70 -3.36 2.74
CA GLY A 106 0.45 -2.95 3.41
C GLY A 106 0.04 -3.86 4.57
#